data_AF-A0A1D3RMY3-F1
#
_entry.id   AF-A0A1D3RMY3-F1
#
_cell.length_a   1.000
_cell.length_b   1.000
_cell.length_c   1.000
_cell.angle_alpha   90.00
_cell.angle_beta   90.00
_cell.angle_gamma   90.00
#
_symmetry.space_group_name_H-M   'P 1'
#
loop_
_entity.id
_entity.type
_entity.pdbx_description
1 polymer ?
#
loop_
_entity_poly.entity_id
_entity_poly.type
_entity_poly.pdbx_seq_one_letter_code
_entity_poly.pdbx_strand_id
1 'polypeptide(L)' 'MNQYLAYHEGHGGYKRKSYLKKPWLLKIAKKVNRQAQTFKQQLKGCKAELESKGWFFW' A
#
# COMPACT_ATOMS: atom_id res chain seq x y z
N MET A 1 -2.96 -2.83 3.13
CA MET A 1 -3.54 -3.05 4.49
C MET A 1 -2.71 -4.09 5.22
N ASN A 2 -2.53 -5.27 4.63
CA ASN A 2 -1.76 -6.38 5.24
C ASN A 2 -0.29 -6.05 5.50
N GLN A 3 0.41 -5.34 4.58
CA GLN A 3 1.81 -4.96 4.79
C GLN A 3 2.01 -4.06 6.01
N TYR A 4 1.17 -3.04 6.18
CA TYR A 4 1.26 -2.13 7.33
C TYR A 4 0.96 -2.85 8.65
N LEU A 5 -0.03 -3.75 8.67
CA LEU A 5 -0.34 -4.57 9.84
C LEU A 5 0.81 -5.53 10.17
N ALA A 6 1.41 -6.17 9.17
CA ALA A 6 2.55 -7.06 9.36
C ALA A 6 3.80 -6.32 9.85
N TYR A 7 4.03 -5.11 9.36
CA TYR A 7 5.11 -4.23 9.83
C TYR A 7 4.93 -3.86 11.31
N HIS A 8 3.73 -3.44 11.71
CA HIS A 8 3.46 -3.03 13.09
C HIS A 8 3.41 -4.18 14.10
N GLU A 9 2.94 -5.34 13.69
CA GLU A 9 2.73 -6.48 14.58
C GLU A 9 3.90 -7.48 14.57
N GLY A 10 4.81 -7.33 13.59
CA GLY A 10 5.77 -8.36 13.23
C GLY A 10 5.10 -9.63 12.69
N HIS A 11 5.91 -10.59 12.21
CA HIS A 11 5.39 -11.83 11.63
C HIS A 11 4.52 -12.63 12.61
N GLY A 12 4.97 -12.78 13.87
CA GLY A 12 4.26 -13.55 14.88
C GLY A 12 2.95 -12.89 15.33
N GLY A 13 2.96 -11.58 15.60
CA GLY A 13 1.76 -10.84 15.98
C GLY A 13 0.74 -10.78 14.85
N TYR A 14 1.20 -10.58 13.61
CA TYR A 14 0.34 -10.59 12.44
C TYR A 14 -0.32 -11.95 12.21
N LYS A 15 0.43 -13.06 12.31
CA LYS A 15 -0.09 -14.43 12.20
C LYS A 15 -1.16 -14.73 13.27
N ARG A 16 -0.95 -14.24 14.49
CA ARG A 16 -1.92 -14.34 15.60
C ARG A 16 -3.07 -13.32 15.52
N LYS A 17 -3.07 -12.44 14.51
CA LYS A 17 -4.07 -11.38 14.30
C LYS A 17 -4.27 -10.46 15.50
N SER A 18 -3.22 -10.16 16.28
CA SER A 18 -3.34 -9.31 17.48
C SER A 18 -3.81 -7.88 17.19
N TYR A 19 -3.66 -7.41 15.94
CA TYR A 19 -4.21 -6.14 15.46
C TYR A 19 -5.74 -6.05 15.54
N LEU A 20 -6.46 -7.18 15.63
CA LEU A 20 -7.92 -7.18 15.81
C LEU A 20 -8.35 -6.59 17.15
N LYS A 21 -7.48 -6.67 18.16
CA LYS A 21 -7.69 -6.06 19.49
C LYS A 21 -7.29 -4.58 19.53
N LYS A 22 -6.85 -4.00 18.40
CA LYS A 22 -6.36 -2.63 18.29
C LYS A 22 -7.18 -1.85 17.24
N PRO A 23 -8.39 -1.36 17.58
CA PRO A 23 -9.25 -0.65 16.63
C PRO A 23 -8.57 0.57 15.97
N TRP A 24 -7.73 1.29 16.72
CA TRP A 24 -6.95 2.41 16.21
C TRP A 24 -5.99 1.98 15.08
N LEU A 25 -5.34 0.82 15.22
CA LEU A 25 -4.39 0.31 14.24
C LEU A 25 -5.10 -0.10 12.95
N LEU A 26 -6.28 -0.72 13.06
CA LEU A 26 -7.13 -1.03 11.91
C LEU A 26 -7.54 0.24 11.14
N LYS A 27 -7.90 1.32 11.86
CA LYS A 27 -8.26 2.60 11.24
C LYS A 27 -7.09 3.20 10.45
N ILE A 28 -5.89 3.24 11.03
CA ILE A 28 -4.69 3.74 10.35
C ILE A 28 -4.30 2.84 9.18
N ALA A 29 -4.30 1.52 9.36
CA ALA A 29 -3.98 0.57 8.29
C ALA A 29 -4.91 0.72 7.07
N LYS A 30 -6.20 1.02 7.30
CA LYS A 30 -7.17 1.35 6.23
C LYS A 30 -6.82 2.66 5.53
N LYS A 31 -6.45 3.72 6.28
CA LYS A 31 -6.02 5.01 5.71
C LYS A 31 -4.78 4.83 4.81
N VAL A 32 -3.74 4.18 5.34
CA VAL A 32 -2.50 3.89 4.60
C VAL A 32 -2.78 3.04 3.35
N ASN A 33 -3.66 2.03 3.45
CA ASN A 33 -4.03 1.22 2.29
C ASN A 33 -4.68 2.06 1.18
N ARG A 34 -5.58 2.97 1.53
CA ARG A 34 -6.24 3.84 0.55
C ARG A 34 -5.22 4.72 -0.18
N GLN A 35 -4.33 5.35 0.57
CA GLN A 35 -3.28 6.20 0.00
C GLN A 35 -2.33 5.40 -0.91
N ALA A 36 -1.94 4.19 -0.50
CA ALA A 36 -1.12 3.31 -1.34
C ALA A 36 -1.80 2.93 -2.66
N GLN A 37 -3.13 2.72 -2.68
CA GLN A 37 -3.85 2.47 -3.93
C GLN A 37 -3.87 3.69 -4.84
N THR A 38 -4.08 4.89 -4.29
CA THR A 38 -4.01 6.14 -5.06
C THR A 38 -2.64 6.30 -5.72
N PHE A 39 -1.56 6.14 -4.96
CA PHE A 39 -0.21 6.25 -5.51
C PHE A 39 0.10 5.15 -6.54
N LYS A 40 -0.38 3.92 -6.33
CA LYS A 40 -0.25 2.84 -7.31
C LYS A 40 -0.94 3.18 -8.63
N GLN A 41 -2.12 3.78 -8.58
CA GLN A 41 -2.86 4.21 -9.78
C GLN A 41 -2.12 5.35 -10.49
N GLN A 42 -1.66 6.36 -9.75
CA GLN A 42 -0.89 7.47 -10.30
C GLN A 42 0.40 6.97 -10.99
N LEU A 43 1.15 6.08 -10.32
CA LEU A 43 2.37 5.52 -10.89
C LEU A 43 2.12 4.75 -12.20
N LYS A 44 1.01 3.99 -12.27
CA LYS A 44 0.59 3.32 -13.51
C LYS A 44 0.30 4.35 -14.62
N GLY A 45 -0.36 5.46 -14.27
CA GLY A 45 -0.62 6.57 -15.20
C GLY A 45 0.67 7.23 -15.70
N CYS A 46 1.57 7.60 -14.79
CA CYS A 46 2.86 8.20 -15.15
C CYS A 46 3.69 7.28 -16.05
N LYS A 47 3.70 5.96 -15.77
CA LYS A 47 4.38 4.99 -16.62
C LYS A 47 3.81 4.99 -18.04
N ALA A 48 2.48 4.93 -18.18
CA ALA A 48 1.83 4.95 -19.48
C ALA A 48 2.09 6.26 -20.25
N GLU A 49 2.08 7.40 -19.56
CA GLU A 49 2.40 8.70 -20.14
C GLU A 49 3.85 8.74 -20.65
N LEU A 50 4.81 8.27 -19.86
CA LEU A 50 6.23 8.20 -20.24
C LEU A 50 6.45 7.28 -21.45
N GLU A 51 5.80 6.11 -21.48
CA GLU A 51 5.86 5.18 -22.61
C GLU A 51 5.22 5.79 -23.88
N SER A 52 4.10 6.53 -23.74
CA SER A 52 3.43 7.19 -24.87
C SER A 52 4.20 8.38 -25.45
N LYS A 53 5.00 9.07 -24.62
CA LYS A 53 5.83 10.23 -25.04
C LYS A 53 7.07 9.83 -25.82
N GLY A 54 7.24 8.55 -26.15
CA GLY A 54 8.21 8.08 -27.11
C GLY A 54 9.66 8.09 -26.62
N TRP A 55 9.89 8.10 -25.30
CA TRP A 55 11.25 7.93 -24.75
C TRP A 55 11.84 6.53 -25.07
N PHE A 56 11.03 5.62 -25.60
CA PHE A 56 11.47 4.33 -26.15
C PHE A 56 11.91 4.39 -27.62
N PHE A 57 11.82 5.54 -28.29
CA PHE A 57 12.20 5.73 -29.70
C PHE A 57 13.43 6.65 -29.88
N TRP A 58 14.22 6.85 -28.82
CA TRP A 58 15.62 7.26 -28.88
C TRP A 58 16.49 6.10 -28.41
#